data_AF-A0A9X8EA64-F1
#
_entry.id   AF-A0A9X8EA64-F1
#
_cell.length_a   1.000
_cell.length_b   1.000
_cell.length_c   1.000
_cell.angle_alpha   90.00
_cell.angle_beta   90.00
_cell.angle_gamma   90.00
#
_symmetry.space_group_name_H-M   'P 1'
#
loop_
_entity.id
_entity.type
_entity.pdbx_description
1 polymer ?
#
loop_
_entity_poly.entity_id
_entity_poly.type
_entity_poly.pdbx_seq_one_letter_code
_entity_poly.pdbx_strand_id
1 'polypeptide(L)'
;MSTPPRSSRELTEETKLDVSIALQELARLGKLPRGTINMVATRFGIDRSTVRKVWRCYQQGSMKSRKKGRVGRKHRHKIQETIAMIREVPQGQRTTMRDLSLATGLSISTLSRALHKGIMSRRSSRLKPLLTDANKNQRMDFCSSHAVLTEDDVAAYRATVTESVAPVDDPATVAEGVGGTNVGCADVGAGTLPEIEFSGMWDVVHLDEKWFNADKDCRKVYLVDGEEVLRRTCKSKRFIPKVMFLCAVGRPRQADGFDGKIGIWPFVSKTPAVRNSRNRPAGTMVTTLVNVDGATYRDYVLNKVVPAIKEKFPSVSKRV
;
A
#
# COMPACT_ATOMS: atom_id res chain seq x y z
N MET A 1 -6.65 1.91 47.27
CA MET A 1 -7.84 2.70 47.63
C MET A 1 -8.41 3.30 46.35
N SER A 2 -9.64 2.92 45.98
CA SER A 2 -10.29 3.43 44.77
C SER A 2 -10.68 4.89 44.98
N THR A 3 -10.27 5.79 44.09
CA THR A 3 -10.66 7.21 44.13
C THR A 3 -12.17 7.35 43.99
N PRO A 4 -12.86 8.12 44.87
CA PRO A 4 -14.30 8.31 44.76
C PRO A 4 -14.66 8.96 43.41
N PRO A 5 -15.75 8.54 42.76
CA PRO A 5 -16.13 9.06 41.45
C PRO A 5 -16.41 10.58 41.54
N ARG A 6 -15.86 11.34 40.58
CA ARG A 6 -16.15 12.77 40.44
C ARG A 6 -17.65 12.99 40.28
N SER A 7 -18.26 13.83 41.12
CA SER A 7 -19.68 14.17 41.01
C SER A 7 -19.92 14.93 39.70
N SER A 8 -20.46 14.23 38.70
CA SER A 8 -20.89 14.85 37.45
C SER A 8 -22.29 15.44 37.62
N ARG A 9 -22.61 16.50 36.87
CA ARG A 9 -23.95 17.12 36.86
C ARG A 9 -25.04 16.17 36.34
N GLU A 10 -24.66 15.04 35.75
CA GLU A 10 -25.54 13.99 35.21
C GLU A 10 -25.42 12.71 36.05
N LEU A 11 -26.54 12.00 36.21
CA LEU A 11 -26.56 10.65 36.78
C LEU A 11 -25.87 9.67 35.83
N THR A 12 -25.05 8.78 36.38
CA THR A 12 -24.45 7.67 35.63
C THR A 12 -25.53 6.70 35.16
N GLU A 13 -25.24 5.92 34.12
CA GLU A 13 -26.19 4.92 33.61
C GLU A 13 -26.49 3.84 34.67
N GLU A 14 -25.51 3.48 35.49
CA GLU A 14 -25.64 2.57 36.62
C GLU A 14 -26.64 3.10 37.66
N THR A 15 -26.49 4.35 38.12
CA THR A 15 -27.42 4.93 39.10
C THR A 15 -28.84 5.06 38.53
N LYS A 16 -29.00 5.29 37.21
CA LYS A 16 -30.32 5.30 36.57
C LYS A 16 -30.95 3.90 36.55
N LEU A 17 -30.14 2.86 36.34
CA LEU A 17 -30.59 1.46 36.39
C LEU A 17 -31.02 1.09 37.81
N ASP A 18 -30.22 1.40 38.82
CA ASP A 18 -30.54 1.09 40.23
C ASP A 18 -31.85 1.75 40.68
N VAL A 19 -32.06 3.01 40.29
CA VAL A 19 -33.32 3.74 40.54
C VAL A 19 -34.50 3.07 39.83
N SER A 20 -34.28 2.55 38.61
CA SER A 20 -35.34 1.87 37.84
C SER A 20 -35.69 0.50 38.42
N ILE A 21 -34.69 -0.28 38.85
CA ILE A 21 -34.87 -1.56 39.55
C ILE A 21 -35.67 -1.35 40.84
N ALA A 22 -35.25 -0.39 41.67
CA ALA A 22 -35.93 -0.08 42.93
C ALA A 22 -37.40 0.34 42.73
N LEU A 23 -37.71 1.04 41.63
CA LEU A 23 -39.10 1.39 41.30
C LEU A 23 -39.89 0.18 40.77
N GLN A 24 -39.25 -0.70 40.00
CA GLN A 24 -39.89 -1.89 39.46
C GLN A 24 -40.27 -2.90 40.54
N GLU A 25 -39.40 -3.12 41.53
CA GLU A 25 -39.68 -3.97 42.70
C GLU A 25 -40.89 -3.50 43.52
N LEU A 26 -41.16 -2.19 43.48
CA LEU A 26 -42.25 -1.55 44.22
C LEU A 26 -43.53 -1.38 43.38
N ALA A 27 -43.51 -1.76 42.11
CA ALA A 27 -44.65 -1.68 41.22
C ALA A 27 -45.61 -2.86 41.48
N ARG A 28 -46.91 -2.55 41.62
CA ARG A 28 -47.97 -3.57 41.76
C ARG A 28 -48.92 -3.43 40.57
N LEU A 29 -49.20 -4.54 39.88
CA LEU A 29 -50.04 -4.55 38.67
C LEU A 29 -49.58 -3.52 37.61
N GLY A 30 -48.27 -3.33 37.47
CA GLY A 30 -47.68 -2.36 36.53
C GLY A 30 -47.83 -0.88 36.90
N LYS A 31 -48.37 -0.56 38.08
CA LYS A 31 -48.53 0.82 38.59
C LYS A 31 -47.70 1.04 39.85
N LEU A 32 -47.10 2.23 39.96
CA LEU A 32 -46.41 2.66 41.17
C LEU A 32 -47.43 3.22 42.17
N PRO A 33 -47.45 2.71 43.42
CA PRO A 33 -48.26 3.30 44.49
C PRO A 33 -47.93 4.79 44.73
N ARG A 34 -48.88 5.52 45.32
CA ARG A 34 -48.69 6.94 45.65
C ARG A 34 -47.58 7.07 46.70
N GLY A 35 -46.61 7.96 46.44
CA GLY A 35 -45.49 8.21 47.36
C GLY A 35 -44.20 7.43 47.03
N THR A 36 -44.28 6.35 46.25
CA THR A 36 -43.12 5.49 45.91
C THR A 36 -41.97 6.27 45.25
N ILE A 37 -42.27 7.22 44.36
CA ILE A 37 -41.26 8.08 43.73
C ILE A 37 -40.52 8.94 44.76
N ASN A 38 -41.21 9.45 45.78
CA ASN A 38 -40.60 10.29 46.81
C ASN A 38 -39.73 9.46 47.78
N MET A 39 -40.17 8.24 48.07
CA MET A 39 -39.42 7.28 48.86
C MET A 39 -38.10 6.89 48.16
N VAL A 40 -38.15 6.57 46.87
CA VAL A 40 -36.95 6.27 46.08
C VAL A 40 -36.06 7.51 45.92
N ALA A 41 -36.64 8.69 45.71
CA ALA A 41 -35.89 9.96 45.69
C ALA A 41 -35.08 10.18 46.97
N THR A 42 -35.67 9.93 48.13
CA THR A 42 -35.02 10.06 49.44
C THR A 42 -33.92 9.01 49.62
N ARG A 43 -34.16 7.75 49.22
CA ARG A 43 -33.20 6.64 49.32
C ARG A 43 -31.92 6.90 48.51
N PHE A 44 -32.04 7.48 47.31
CA PHE A 44 -30.92 7.72 46.41
C PHE A 44 -30.35 9.15 46.50
N GLY A 45 -30.94 10.05 47.31
CA GLY A 45 -30.51 11.45 47.42
C GLY A 45 -30.70 12.26 46.14
N ILE A 46 -31.70 11.91 45.32
CA ILE A 46 -31.97 12.51 44.00
C ILE A 46 -33.31 13.24 44.04
N ASP A 47 -33.43 14.37 43.35
CA ASP A 47 -34.71 15.09 43.26
C ASP A 47 -35.83 14.22 42.65
N ARG A 48 -37.03 14.31 43.24
CA ARG A 48 -38.22 13.53 42.83
C ARG A 48 -38.57 13.69 41.36
N SER A 49 -38.29 14.85 40.74
CA SER A 49 -38.58 15.09 39.33
C SER A 49 -37.62 14.32 38.42
N THR A 50 -36.38 14.13 38.86
CA THR A 50 -35.35 13.34 38.18
C THR A 50 -35.68 11.86 38.24
N VAL A 51 -36.07 11.32 39.41
CA VAL A 51 -36.56 9.94 39.55
C VAL A 51 -37.76 9.67 38.64
N ARG A 52 -38.73 10.59 38.58
CA ARG A 52 -39.86 10.50 37.67
C ARG A 52 -39.44 10.49 36.19
N LYS A 53 -38.46 11.32 35.80
CA LYS A 53 -37.93 11.34 34.43
C LYS A 53 -37.24 10.02 34.08
N VAL A 54 -36.40 9.51 34.98
CA VAL A 54 -35.72 8.21 34.83
C VAL A 54 -36.75 7.10 34.63
N TRP A 55 -37.80 7.03 35.45
CA TRP A 55 -38.85 6.03 35.31
C TRP A 55 -39.57 6.09 33.96
N ARG A 56 -39.91 7.28 33.46
CA ARG A 56 -40.51 7.43 32.12
C ARG A 56 -39.55 6.99 31.01
N CYS A 57 -38.27 7.35 31.12
CA CYS A 57 -37.24 6.94 30.16
C CYS A 57 -37.04 5.42 30.17
N TYR A 58 -37.11 4.79 31.35
CA TYR A 58 -37.08 3.34 31.52
C TYR A 58 -38.28 2.68 30.84
N GLN A 59 -39.50 3.14 31.09
CA GLN A 59 -40.72 2.64 30.45
C GLN A 59 -40.71 2.79 28.91
N GLN A 60 -39.99 3.79 28.39
CA GLN A 60 -39.80 4.03 26.95
C GLN A 60 -38.58 3.31 26.35
N GLY A 61 -37.83 2.54 27.15
CA GLY A 61 -36.69 1.73 26.71
C GLY A 61 -35.42 2.52 26.39
N SER A 62 -35.25 3.77 26.86
CA SER A 62 -34.04 4.56 26.56
C SER A 62 -33.58 5.45 27.72
N MET A 63 -32.51 5.02 28.40
CA MET A 63 -31.89 5.75 29.53
C MET A 63 -30.61 6.52 29.17
N LYS A 64 -30.03 6.22 27.99
CA LYS A 64 -28.79 6.83 27.50
C LYS A 64 -28.98 8.32 27.25
N SER A 65 -27.97 9.12 27.59
CA SER A 65 -27.96 10.56 27.31
C SER A 65 -28.17 10.86 25.82
N ARG A 66 -29.15 11.73 25.51
CA ARG A 66 -29.44 12.18 24.13
C ARG A 66 -28.53 13.33 23.68
N LYS A 67 -27.58 13.77 24.51
CA LYS A 67 -26.69 14.91 24.20
C LYS A 67 -25.76 14.59 23.03
N LYS A 68 -25.20 13.37 22.97
CA LYS A 68 -24.27 12.96 21.91
C LYS A 68 -24.93 13.14 20.54
N GLY A 69 -24.35 14.00 19.69
CA GLY A 69 -24.87 14.33 18.36
C GLY A 69 -25.94 15.42 18.31
N ARG A 70 -26.57 15.81 19.44
CA ARG A 70 -27.54 16.91 19.51
C ARG A 70 -26.93 18.22 20.00
N VAL A 71 -25.93 18.13 20.88
CA VAL A 71 -25.22 19.29 21.43
C VAL A 71 -23.85 19.43 20.79
N GLY A 72 -23.33 20.66 20.74
CA GLY A 72 -22.04 20.99 20.16
C GLY A 72 -22.12 21.67 18.79
N ARG A 73 -20.96 22.07 18.27
CA ARG A 73 -20.85 22.79 17.00
C ARG A 73 -21.17 21.84 15.83
N LYS A 74 -22.15 22.23 15.00
CA LYS A 74 -22.47 21.50 13.76
C LYS A 74 -21.33 21.64 12.74
N HIS A 75 -21.11 20.62 11.94
CA HIS A 75 -20.15 20.69 10.84
C HIS A 75 -20.59 21.72 9.79
N ARG A 76 -19.64 22.52 9.29
CA ARG A 76 -19.90 23.57 8.30
C ARG A 76 -20.28 23.01 6.93
N HIS A 77 -19.70 21.88 6.53
CA HIS A 77 -20.00 21.18 5.28
C HIS A 77 -20.45 19.76 5.60
N LYS A 78 -21.53 19.31 4.96
CA LYS A 78 -21.94 17.90 5.04
C LYS A 78 -21.00 17.03 4.21
N ILE A 79 -20.98 15.73 4.51
CA ILE A 79 -20.14 14.76 3.79
C ILE A 79 -20.49 14.75 2.29
N GLN A 80 -21.78 14.71 1.96
CA GLN A 80 -22.25 14.67 0.57
C GLN A 80 -21.89 15.95 -0.22
N GLU A 81 -22.04 17.12 0.39
CA GLU A 81 -21.62 18.39 -0.21
C GLU A 81 -20.11 18.42 -0.49
N THR A 82 -19.32 17.86 0.42
CA THR A 82 -17.86 17.75 0.24
C THR A 82 -17.52 16.85 -0.96
N ILE A 83 -18.20 15.70 -1.09
CA ILE A 83 -18.02 14.78 -2.21
C ILE A 83 -18.40 15.45 -3.54
N ALA A 84 -19.54 16.15 -3.57
CA ALA A 84 -20.00 16.86 -4.76
C ALA A 84 -18.99 17.92 -5.20
N MET A 85 -18.53 18.78 -4.29
CA MET A 85 -17.52 19.81 -4.59
C MET A 85 -16.23 19.21 -5.14
N ILE A 86 -15.75 18.09 -4.59
CA ILE A 86 -14.54 17.42 -5.10
C ILE A 86 -14.78 16.81 -6.48
N ARG A 87 -15.98 16.28 -6.74
CA ARG A 87 -16.34 15.64 -8.02
C ARG A 87 -16.43 16.63 -9.18
N GLU A 88 -16.76 17.89 -8.95
CA GLU A 88 -16.79 18.93 -9.98
C GLU A 88 -15.40 19.36 -10.46
N VAL A 89 -14.37 19.25 -9.61
CA VAL A 89 -13.00 19.68 -9.97
C VAL A 89 -12.38 18.71 -10.98
N PRO A 90 -11.81 19.13 -12.12
CA PRO A 90 -11.13 18.19 -13.05
C PRO A 90 -10.01 17.39 -12.37
N GLN A 91 -9.81 16.12 -12.76
CA GLN A 91 -8.85 15.23 -12.10
C GLN A 91 -7.42 15.80 -12.07
N GLY A 92 -7.00 16.52 -13.10
CA GLY A 92 -5.68 17.17 -13.18
C GLY A 92 -5.43 18.21 -12.08
N GLN A 93 -6.49 18.75 -11.46
CA GLN A 93 -6.43 19.72 -10.37
C GLN A 93 -6.66 19.10 -8.98
N ARG A 94 -6.80 17.76 -8.89
CA ARG A 94 -6.98 17.01 -7.62
C ARG A 94 -5.68 16.40 -7.09
N THR A 95 -4.53 16.91 -7.50
CA THR A 95 -3.22 16.30 -7.22
C THR A 95 -2.75 16.58 -5.80
N THR A 96 -2.70 17.84 -5.40
CA THR A 96 -2.30 18.26 -4.05
C THR A 96 -3.48 18.76 -3.23
N MET A 97 -3.34 18.69 -1.91
CA MET A 97 -4.34 19.27 -1.00
C MET A 97 -4.48 20.79 -1.17
N ARG A 98 -3.43 21.48 -1.63
CA ARG A 98 -3.48 22.93 -1.88
C ARG A 98 -4.28 23.23 -3.14
N ASP A 99 -4.00 22.52 -4.24
CA ASP A 99 -4.72 22.71 -5.50
C ASP A 99 -6.21 22.38 -5.35
N LEU A 100 -6.51 21.28 -4.65
CA LEU A 100 -7.88 20.90 -4.34
C LEU A 100 -8.58 21.93 -3.43
N SER A 101 -7.85 22.55 -2.51
CA SER A 101 -8.37 23.62 -1.64
C SER A 101 -8.71 24.88 -2.43
N LEU A 102 -7.84 25.29 -3.35
CA LEU A 102 -8.06 26.44 -4.23
C LEU A 102 -9.25 26.18 -5.18
N ALA A 103 -9.36 24.97 -5.73
CA ALA A 103 -10.43 24.63 -6.67
C ALA A 103 -11.81 24.44 -6.00
N THR A 104 -11.86 23.87 -4.79
CA THR A 104 -13.12 23.60 -4.08
C THR A 104 -13.54 24.71 -3.11
N GLY A 105 -12.64 25.64 -2.77
CA GLY A 105 -12.85 26.64 -1.69
C GLY A 105 -12.86 26.03 -0.28
N LEU A 106 -12.64 24.72 -0.13
CA LEU A 106 -12.57 24.06 1.17
C LEU A 106 -11.20 24.28 1.79
N SER A 107 -11.15 24.57 3.09
CA SER A 107 -9.87 24.62 3.81
C SER A 107 -9.13 23.29 3.73
N ILE A 108 -7.79 23.33 3.62
CA ILE A 108 -6.91 22.16 3.64
C ILE A 108 -7.21 21.23 4.82
N SER A 109 -7.52 21.77 6.01
CA SER A 109 -7.84 21.00 7.21
C SER A 109 -9.11 20.15 7.04
N THR A 110 -10.11 20.65 6.32
CA THR A 110 -11.35 19.93 6.01
C THR A 110 -11.10 18.81 5.02
N LEU A 111 -10.32 19.08 3.97
CA LEU A 111 -9.92 18.06 2.99
C LEU A 111 -9.07 16.96 3.65
N SER A 112 -8.15 17.33 4.53
CA SER A 112 -7.34 16.39 5.31
C SER A 112 -8.21 15.49 6.21
N ARG A 113 -9.18 16.04 6.93
CA ARG A 113 -10.13 15.24 7.72
C ARG A 113 -10.97 14.30 6.85
N ALA A 114 -11.38 14.76 5.66
CA ALA A 114 -12.13 13.93 4.73
C ALA A 114 -11.30 12.76 4.18
N LEU A 115 -10.00 12.97 3.94
CA LEU A 115 -9.06 11.90 3.59
C LEU A 115 -8.92 10.87 4.73
N HIS A 116 -8.69 11.32 5.97
CA HIS A 116 -8.53 10.41 7.12
C HIS A 116 -9.81 9.63 7.45
N LYS A 117 -10.98 10.21 7.19
CA LYS A 117 -12.28 9.53 7.37
C LYS A 117 -12.66 8.60 6.21
N GLY A 118 -11.83 8.50 5.16
CA GLY A 118 -12.10 7.66 3.99
C GLY A 118 -13.19 8.21 3.05
N ILE A 119 -13.59 9.48 3.18
CA ILE A 119 -14.56 10.13 2.28
C ILE A 119 -13.94 10.34 0.89
N MET A 120 -12.64 10.62 0.86
CA MET A 120 -11.82 10.62 -0.36
C MET A 120 -10.62 9.72 -0.14
N SER A 121 -10.05 9.17 -1.22
CA SER A 121 -8.86 8.32 -1.16
C SER A 121 -7.75 8.86 -2.06
N ARG A 122 -6.50 8.67 -1.64
CA ARG A 122 -5.34 8.96 -2.47
C ARG A 122 -5.00 7.72 -3.31
N ARG A 123 -4.99 7.88 -4.64
CA ARG A 123 -4.57 6.85 -5.58
C ARG A 123 -3.43 7.39 -6.45
N SER A 124 -2.46 6.54 -6.75
CA SER A 124 -1.40 6.83 -7.71
C SER A 124 -1.63 6.02 -8.98
N SER A 125 -1.77 6.67 -10.13
CA SER A 125 -1.64 6.02 -11.42
C SER A 125 -0.16 6.01 -11.83
N ARG A 126 0.36 4.83 -12.14
CA ARG A 126 1.68 4.70 -12.78
C ARG A 126 1.46 4.62 -14.28
N LEU A 127 2.23 5.38 -15.06
CA LEU A 127 2.33 5.16 -16.49
C LEU A 127 2.92 3.76 -16.67
N LYS A 128 2.11 2.82 -17.17
CA LYS A 128 2.59 1.51 -17.59
C LYS A 128 3.01 1.66 -19.06
N PRO A 129 4.24 1.28 -19.43
CA PRO A 129 4.59 1.19 -20.84
C PRO A 129 3.59 0.26 -21.53
N LEU A 130 3.15 0.62 -22.74
CA LEU A 130 2.28 -0.23 -23.53
C LEU A 130 3.08 -1.49 -23.87
N LEU A 131 2.77 -2.60 -23.19
CA LEU A 131 3.27 -3.90 -23.59
C LEU A 131 2.59 -4.24 -24.92
N THR A 132 3.38 -4.37 -25.98
CA THR A 132 2.92 -4.95 -27.23
C THR A 132 2.46 -6.38 -26.98
N ASP A 133 1.54 -6.89 -27.79
CA ASP A 133 1.08 -8.28 -27.62
C ASP A 133 2.22 -9.27 -27.82
N ALA A 134 3.20 -8.94 -28.68
CA ALA A 134 4.46 -9.67 -28.79
C ALA A 134 5.23 -9.75 -27.45
N ASN A 135 5.38 -8.62 -26.75
CA ASN A 135 6.05 -8.60 -25.44
C ASN A 135 5.26 -9.38 -24.38
N LYS A 136 3.92 -9.37 -24.44
CA LYS A 136 3.09 -10.16 -23.53
C LYS A 136 3.29 -11.65 -23.80
N ASN A 137 3.23 -12.08 -25.05
CA ASN A 137 3.42 -13.48 -25.44
C ASN A 137 4.80 -13.98 -25.02
N GLN A 138 5.87 -13.25 -25.31
CA GLN A 138 7.22 -13.62 -24.88
C GLN A 138 7.34 -13.77 -23.35
N ARG A 139 6.67 -12.90 -22.58
CA ARG A 139 6.65 -13.01 -21.12
C ARG A 139 5.86 -14.23 -20.66
N MET A 140 4.74 -14.54 -21.31
CA MET A 140 3.96 -15.73 -21.03
C MET A 140 4.73 -17.00 -21.37
N ASP A 141 5.37 -17.07 -22.53
CA ASP A 141 6.22 -18.18 -22.95
C ASP A 141 7.38 -18.41 -21.97
N PHE A 142 8.02 -17.33 -21.51
CA PHE A 142 9.05 -17.39 -20.49
C PHE A 142 8.50 -17.96 -19.17
N CYS A 143 7.37 -17.45 -18.68
CA CYS A 143 6.75 -17.98 -17.46
C CYS A 143 6.36 -19.45 -17.61
N SER A 144 5.72 -19.82 -18.73
CA SER A 144 5.28 -21.18 -19.01
C SER A 144 6.44 -22.17 -19.09
N SER A 145 7.58 -21.78 -19.71
CA SER A 145 8.78 -22.63 -19.77
C SER A 145 9.46 -22.85 -18.41
N HIS A 146 9.15 -22.02 -17.42
CA HIS A 146 9.67 -22.14 -16.06
C HIS A 146 8.62 -22.64 -15.06
N ALA A 147 7.39 -22.91 -15.50
CA ALA A 147 6.37 -23.54 -14.67
C ALA A 147 6.69 -25.04 -14.52
N VAL A 148 6.75 -25.52 -13.29
CA VAL A 148 6.82 -26.95 -12.98
C VAL A 148 5.38 -27.43 -12.95
N LEU A 149 4.89 -27.91 -14.09
CA LEU A 149 3.56 -28.49 -14.20
C LEU A 149 3.67 -29.99 -13.94
N THR A 150 3.01 -30.48 -12.89
CA THR A 150 2.87 -31.93 -12.69
C THR A 150 1.79 -32.47 -13.63
N GLU A 151 1.81 -33.77 -13.92
CA GLU A 151 0.78 -34.42 -14.75
C GLU A 151 -0.62 -34.24 -14.14
N ASP A 152 -0.70 -34.19 -12.81
CA ASP A 152 -1.91 -33.93 -12.04
C ASP A 152 -2.43 -32.50 -12.22
N ASP A 153 -1.54 -31.49 -12.28
CA ASP A 153 -1.92 -30.09 -12.55
C ASP A 153 -2.52 -29.93 -13.95
N VAL A 154 -1.91 -30.60 -14.94
CA VAL A 154 -2.40 -30.60 -16.33
C VAL A 154 -3.73 -31.35 -16.43
N ALA A 155 -3.90 -32.45 -15.70
CA ALA A 155 -5.14 -33.22 -15.65
C ALA A 155 -6.27 -32.42 -14.96
N ALA A 156 -5.98 -31.75 -13.84
CA ALA A 156 -6.93 -30.89 -13.13
C ALA A 156 -7.38 -29.71 -14.01
N TYR A 157 -6.45 -29.04 -14.71
CA TYR A 157 -6.80 -28.00 -15.66
C TYR A 157 -7.66 -28.54 -16.81
N ARG A 158 -7.27 -29.66 -17.43
CA ARG A 158 -8.07 -30.29 -18.50
C ARG A 158 -9.48 -30.65 -18.04
N ALA A 159 -9.64 -31.18 -16.82
CA ALA A 159 -10.94 -31.48 -16.23
C ALA A 159 -11.83 -30.23 -16.10
N THR A 160 -11.27 -29.11 -15.64
CA THR A 160 -12.01 -27.83 -15.56
C THR A 160 -12.38 -27.25 -16.92
N VAL A 161 -11.55 -27.45 -17.95
CA VAL A 161 -11.85 -26.98 -19.32
C VAL A 161 -12.96 -27.83 -19.95
N THR A 162 -12.97 -29.14 -19.72
CA THR A 162 -14.03 -30.04 -20.21
C THR A 162 -15.41 -29.79 -19.60
N GLU A 163 -15.52 -29.25 -18.38
CA GLU A 163 -16.81 -28.82 -17.82
C GLU A 163 -17.35 -27.52 -18.46
N SER A 164 -16.51 -26.75 -19.15
CA SER A 164 -16.88 -25.45 -19.76
C SER A 164 -17.17 -25.49 -21.26
N VAL A 165 -16.95 -26.63 -21.94
CA VAL A 165 -17.27 -26.81 -23.36
C VAL A 165 -18.19 -28.02 -23.53
N ALA A 166 -19.49 -27.78 -23.40
CA ALA A 166 -20.48 -28.72 -23.95
C ALA A 166 -20.31 -28.78 -25.49
N PRO A 167 -20.42 -29.96 -26.12
CA PRO A 167 -20.36 -30.08 -27.57
C PRO A 167 -21.48 -29.25 -28.22
N VAL A 168 -21.12 -28.33 -29.10
CA VAL A 168 -22.09 -27.68 -29.98
C VAL A 168 -22.29 -28.62 -31.17
N ASP A 169 -23.39 -29.36 -31.15
CA ASP A 169 -23.82 -30.16 -32.30
C ASP A 169 -24.40 -29.26 -33.41
N ASP A 170 -23.98 -29.60 -34.63
CA ASP A 170 -24.49 -29.29 -35.97
C ASP A 170 -24.11 -27.99 -36.74
N PRO A 171 -23.55 -28.12 -37.97
CA PRO A 171 -23.17 -27.03 -38.85
C PRO A 171 -24.27 -26.73 -39.90
N ALA A 172 -25.36 -26.07 -39.52
CA ALA A 172 -26.28 -25.50 -40.51
C ALA A 172 -27.25 -24.49 -39.88
N THR A 173 -26.93 -23.19 -39.93
CA THR A 173 -27.85 -22.12 -40.36
C THR A 173 -27.18 -20.75 -40.28
N VAL A 174 -27.20 -20.06 -41.42
CA VAL A 174 -26.82 -18.65 -41.59
C VAL A 174 -28.11 -17.84 -41.52
N ALA A 175 -28.23 -16.85 -40.63
CA ALA A 175 -28.92 -15.56 -40.85
C ALA A 175 -29.06 -14.71 -39.55
N GLU A 176 -28.55 -13.48 -39.66
CA GLU A 176 -28.93 -12.19 -39.04
C GLU A 176 -29.56 -12.07 -37.63
N GLY A 177 -29.03 -11.14 -36.83
CA GLY A 177 -29.72 -10.61 -35.65
C GLY A 177 -28.87 -9.72 -34.74
N VAL A 178 -28.97 -8.41 -34.95
CA VAL A 178 -28.42 -7.32 -34.11
C VAL A 178 -29.03 -7.35 -32.70
N GLY A 179 -28.20 -7.20 -31.64
CA GLY A 179 -28.71 -6.93 -30.29
C GLY A 179 -27.73 -7.23 -29.15
N GLY A 180 -26.67 -6.43 -28.98
CA GLY A 180 -25.77 -6.53 -27.83
C GLY A 180 -26.40 -5.98 -26.55
N THR A 181 -27.10 -6.82 -25.79
CA THR A 181 -27.50 -6.53 -24.41
C THR A 181 -26.33 -6.82 -23.46
N ASN A 182 -25.92 -5.79 -22.71
CA ASN A 182 -25.00 -5.90 -21.58
C ASN A 182 -25.59 -6.86 -20.53
N VAL A 183 -25.08 -8.08 -20.44
CA VAL A 183 -25.33 -8.96 -19.30
C VAL A 183 -24.21 -8.74 -18.29
N GLY A 184 -24.63 -8.32 -17.10
CA GLY A 184 -23.78 -7.91 -16.00
C GLY A 184 -22.70 -8.93 -15.64
N CYS A 185 -21.56 -8.40 -15.21
CA CYS A 185 -20.53 -9.13 -14.51
C CYS A 185 -21.14 -9.68 -13.21
N ALA A 186 -21.62 -10.92 -13.27
CA ALA A 186 -21.89 -11.70 -12.07
C ALA A 186 -20.55 -12.00 -11.42
N ASP A 187 -20.45 -11.70 -10.12
CA ASP A 187 -19.34 -12.08 -9.26
C ASP A 187 -19.13 -13.61 -9.36
N VAL A 188 -18.23 -14.03 -10.24
CA VAL A 188 -17.67 -15.38 -10.22
C VAL A 188 -16.82 -15.43 -8.96
N GLY A 189 -17.30 -16.19 -7.98
CA GLY A 189 -16.62 -16.41 -6.72
C GLY A 189 -15.14 -16.66 -6.96
N ALA A 190 -14.30 -16.03 -6.14
CA ALA A 190 -12.86 -16.19 -6.18
C ALA A 190 -12.50 -17.65 -5.87
N GLY A 191 -12.56 -18.50 -6.89
CA GLY A 191 -11.90 -19.79 -6.88
C GLY A 191 -10.41 -19.54 -6.71
N THR A 192 -9.83 -20.13 -5.68
CA THR A 192 -8.38 -20.17 -5.52
C THR A 192 -7.83 -20.85 -6.77
N LEU A 193 -7.22 -20.07 -7.66
CA LEU A 193 -6.49 -20.64 -8.80
C LEU A 193 -5.42 -21.59 -8.23
N PRO A 194 -5.21 -22.76 -8.84
CA PRO A 194 -4.17 -23.67 -8.40
C PRO A 194 -2.82 -22.93 -8.40
N GLU A 195 -2.09 -23.06 -7.29
CA GLU A 195 -0.80 -22.42 -7.12
C GLU A 195 0.21 -23.16 -8.02
N ILE A 196 0.63 -22.51 -9.11
CA ILE A 196 1.60 -23.07 -10.05
C ILE A 196 2.99 -22.91 -9.42
N GLU A 197 3.68 -24.03 -9.19
CA GLU A 197 5.07 -24.00 -8.74
C GLU A 197 6.00 -23.64 -9.92
N PHE A 198 6.97 -22.77 -9.68
CA PHE A 198 7.96 -22.37 -10.68
C PHE A 198 9.33 -22.97 -10.36
N SER A 199 10.09 -23.28 -11.42
CA SER A 199 11.47 -23.74 -11.33
C SER A 199 12.27 -22.79 -10.45
N GLY A 200 13.03 -23.35 -9.52
CA GLY A 200 13.77 -22.57 -8.54
C GLY A 200 14.92 -21.74 -9.12
N MET A 201 15.25 -21.90 -10.41
CA MET A 201 16.34 -21.21 -11.12
C MET A 201 17.65 -21.25 -10.32
N TRP A 202 17.90 -22.35 -9.61
CA TRP A 202 19.00 -22.44 -8.66
C TRP A 202 20.34 -22.24 -9.35
N ASP A 203 20.53 -22.80 -10.55
CA ASP A 203 21.75 -22.69 -11.34
C ASP A 203 21.76 -21.50 -12.32
N VAL A 204 20.97 -20.46 -12.05
CA VAL A 204 20.94 -19.24 -12.87
C VAL A 204 21.68 -18.10 -12.17
N VAL A 205 22.53 -17.42 -12.93
CA VAL A 205 23.18 -16.16 -12.55
C VAL A 205 22.55 -15.02 -13.35
N HIS A 206 22.04 -14.02 -12.64
CA HIS A 206 21.50 -12.80 -13.24
C HIS A 206 22.58 -11.74 -13.37
N LEU A 207 22.65 -11.13 -14.56
CA LEU A 207 23.52 -10.00 -14.86
C LEU A 207 22.67 -8.75 -15.07
N ASP A 208 23.11 -7.63 -14.51
CA ASP A 208 22.45 -6.33 -14.68
C ASP A 208 23.49 -5.20 -14.64
N GLU A 209 23.30 -4.19 -15.49
CA GLU A 209 24.05 -2.95 -15.43
C GLU A 209 23.39 -1.94 -14.50
N LYS A 210 24.15 -1.49 -13.49
CA LYS A 210 23.65 -0.56 -12.49
C LYS A 210 24.43 0.75 -12.46
N TRP A 211 23.68 1.85 -12.48
CA TRP A 211 24.23 3.19 -12.24
C TRP A 211 24.22 3.55 -10.77
N PHE A 212 25.38 3.98 -10.26
CA PHE A 212 25.52 4.58 -8.95
C PHE A 212 25.95 6.03 -9.08
N ASN A 213 25.20 6.93 -8.45
CA ASN A 213 25.56 8.34 -8.36
C ASN A 213 26.42 8.55 -7.12
N ALA A 214 27.54 9.28 -7.25
CA ALA A 214 28.38 9.66 -6.12
C ALA A 214 27.62 10.52 -5.09
N ASP A 215 26.56 11.20 -5.54
CA ASP A 215 25.71 12.00 -4.68
C ASP A 215 24.24 11.97 -5.11
N LYS A 216 23.36 12.37 -4.19
CA LYS A 216 21.93 12.61 -4.44
C LYS A 216 21.68 14.11 -4.54
N ASP A 217 20.78 14.45 -5.45
CA ASP A 217 20.27 15.82 -5.63
C ASP A 217 19.64 16.33 -4.32
N CYS A 218 18.71 15.55 -3.76
CA CYS A 218 18.08 15.84 -2.48
C CYS A 218 18.55 14.85 -1.41
N ARG A 219 19.02 15.36 -0.26
CA ARG A 219 19.31 14.58 0.95
C ARG A 219 18.36 15.03 2.05
N LYS A 220 17.84 14.08 2.84
CA LYS A 220 17.15 14.39 4.09
C LYS A 220 18.19 14.37 5.19
N VAL A 221 18.23 15.43 5.99
CA VAL A 221 19.14 15.57 7.14
C VAL A 221 18.27 15.86 8.35
N TYR A 222 18.55 15.19 9.47
CA TYR A 222 17.97 15.53 10.76
C TYR A 222 18.90 16.54 11.41
N LEU A 223 18.34 17.63 11.91
CA LEU A 223 19.06 18.71 12.58
C LEU A 223 18.49 18.86 13.98
N VAL A 224 19.34 19.24 14.94
CA VAL A 224 18.88 19.64 16.28
C VAL A 224 18.54 21.13 16.30
N ASP A 225 17.84 21.57 17.35
CA ASP A 225 17.38 22.95 17.46
C ASP A 225 18.56 23.94 17.47
N GLY A 226 18.53 24.93 16.57
CA GLY A 226 19.61 25.90 16.36
C GLY A 226 20.64 25.54 15.27
N GLU A 227 20.54 24.36 14.63
CA GLU A 227 21.42 24.00 13.51
C GLU A 227 20.85 24.40 12.14
N GLU A 228 21.71 24.91 11.26
CA GLU A 228 21.36 25.20 9.86
C GLU A 228 21.87 24.10 8.91
N VAL A 229 21.12 23.86 7.83
CA VAL A 229 21.53 22.91 6.80
C VAL A 229 22.77 23.45 6.07
N LEU A 230 23.86 22.68 6.07
CA LEU A 230 25.05 22.98 5.28
C LEU A 230 24.70 23.14 3.79
N ARG A 231 25.05 24.31 3.23
CA ARG A 231 24.84 24.60 1.81
C ARG A 231 25.73 23.73 0.93
N ARG A 232 25.12 22.89 0.10
CA ARG A 232 25.82 22.09 -0.91
C ARG A 232 25.77 22.80 -2.26
N THR A 233 26.92 23.07 -2.85
CA THR A 233 27.03 23.74 -4.17
C THR A 233 27.53 22.79 -5.25
N CYS A 234 26.82 22.73 -6.37
CA CYS A 234 27.31 22.14 -7.62
C CYS A 234 26.84 23.02 -8.79
N LYS A 235 27.58 23.02 -9.92
CA LYS A 235 27.22 23.84 -11.09
C LYS A 235 25.87 23.43 -11.71
N SER A 236 25.56 22.13 -11.72
CA SER A 236 24.28 21.57 -12.16
C SER A 236 24.16 20.11 -11.71
N LYS A 237 22.92 19.64 -11.50
CA LYS A 237 22.60 18.23 -11.19
C LYS A 237 23.13 17.23 -12.23
N ARG A 238 23.37 17.71 -13.46
CA ARG A 238 23.95 16.91 -14.56
C ARG A 238 25.41 16.54 -14.32
N PHE A 239 26.15 17.31 -13.52
CA PHE A 239 27.56 17.09 -13.22
C PHE A 239 27.81 16.23 -11.97
N ILE A 240 26.76 15.67 -11.36
CA ILE A 240 26.95 14.69 -10.28
C ILE A 240 27.65 13.47 -10.88
N PRO A 241 28.84 13.07 -10.39
CA PRO A 241 29.56 11.93 -10.93
C PRO A 241 28.73 10.65 -10.82
N LYS A 242 28.76 9.83 -11.88
CA LYS A 242 28.06 8.56 -11.95
C LYS A 242 29.01 7.48 -12.47
N VAL A 243 28.89 6.29 -11.91
CA VAL A 243 29.66 5.11 -12.34
C VAL A 243 28.67 4.00 -12.65
N MET A 244 28.81 3.37 -13.81
CA MET A 244 28.09 2.16 -14.16
C MET A 244 28.89 0.94 -13.70
N PHE A 245 28.20 -0.07 -13.18
CA PHE A 245 28.78 -1.34 -12.79
C PHE A 245 28.03 -2.48 -13.46
N LEU A 246 28.76 -3.53 -13.81
CA LEU A 246 28.19 -4.84 -14.11
C LEU A 246 28.06 -5.61 -12.79
N CYS A 247 26.86 -6.06 -12.46
CA CYS A 247 26.57 -6.84 -11.26
C CYS A 247 26.23 -8.27 -11.66
N ALA A 248 26.75 -9.25 -10.92
CA ALA A 248 26.36 -10.65 -11.04
C ALA A 248 25.83 -11.18 -9.70
N VAL A 249 24.61 -11.71 -9.72
CA VAL A 249 23.95 -12.27 -8.54
C VAL A 249 23.25 -13.58 -8.88
N GLY A 250 23.33 -14.53 -7.96
CA GLY A 250 22.57 -15.77 -8.00
C GLY A 250 21.56 -15.82 -6.85
N ARG A 251 20.72 -16.85 -6.85
CA ARG A 251 19.80 -17.10 -5.72
C ARG A 251 20.61 -17.42 -4.44
N PRO A 252 20.36 -16.75 -3.30
CA PRO A 252 21.01 -17.10 -2.04
C PRO A 252 20.71 -18.53 -1.61
N ARG A 253 21.73 -19.25 -1.13
CA ARG A 253 21.64 -20.64 -0.68
C ARG A 253 22.28 -20.77 0.70
N GLN A 254 21.44 -20.74 1.74
CA GLN A 254 21.90 -20.76 3.13
C GLN A 254 22.61 -22.08 3.48
N ALA A 255 22.17 -23.20 2.93
CA ALA A 255 22.80 -24.52 3.13
C ALA A 255 24.24 -24.57 2.60
N ASP A 256 24.51 -23.89 1.47
CA ASP A 256 25.83 -23.83 0.84
C ASP A 256 26.68 -22.66 1.37
N GLY A 257 26.17 -21.87 2.31
CA GLY A 257 26.82 -20.63 2.79
C GLY A 257 26.92 -19.53 1.73
N PHE A 258 26.11 -19.58 0.67
CA PHE A 258 26.15 -18.62 -0.43
C PHE A 258 25.12 -17.50 -0.26
N ASP A 259 25.59 -16.25 -0.20
CA ASP A 259 24.76 -15.07 0.04
C ASP A 259 24.08 -14.50 -1.23
N GLY A 260 24.26 -15.16 -2.37
CA GLY A 260 23.74 -14.74 -3.67
C GLY A 260 24.64 -13.74 -4.41
N LYS A 261 25.72 -13.25 -3.82
CA LYS A 261 26.56 -12.21 -4.43
C LYS A 261 27.78 -12.84 -5.09
N ILE A 262 27.96 -12.57 -6.38
CA ILE A 262 29.12 -13.07 -7.14
C ILE A 262 30.14 -11.94 -7.30
N GLY A 263 29.70 -10.79 -7.82
CA GLY A 263 30.59 -9.66 -7.98
C GLY A 263 29.93 -8.41 -8.52
N ILE A 264 30.68 -7.32 -8.44
CA ILE A 264 30.33 -6.01 -8.98
C ILE A 264 31.59 -5.39 -9.60
N TRP A 265 31.53 -5.01 -10.87
CA TRP A 265 32.69 -4.53 -11.62
C TRP A 265 32.40 -3.16 -12.24
N PRO A 266 33.14 -2.09 -11.85
CA PRO A 266 32.93 -0.76 -12.43
C PRO A 266 33.42 -0.72 -13.87
N PHE A 267 32.65 -0.09 -14.75
CA PHE A 267 33.08 0.23 -16.12
C PHE A 267 34.04 1.42 -16.12
N VAL A 268 35.30 1.14 -15.81
CA VAL A 268 36.37 2.13 -15.71
C VAL A 268 37.66 1.65 -16.33
N SER A 269 38.48 2.60 -16.78
CA SER A 269 39.84 2.37 -17.27
C SER A 269 40.81 3.29 -16.52
N LYS A 270 42.04 2.83 -16.29
CA LYS A 270 43.12 3.66 -15.74
C LYS A 270 43.89 4.24 -16.92
N THR A 271 43.83 5.56 -17.10
CA THR A 271 44.56 6.28 -18.15
C THR A 271 45.48 7.33 -17.53
N PRO A 272 46.70 7.52 -18.04
CA PRO A 272 47.60 8.55 -17.52
C PRO A 272 47.04 9.95 -17.83
N ALA A 273 47.10 10.85 -16.85
CA ALA A 273 46.66 12.23 -17.01
C ALA A 273 47.50 12.94 -18.09
N VAL A 274 46.85 13.46 -19.13
CA VAL A 274 47.52 14.12 -20.26
C VAL A 274 48.09 15.50 -19.87
N ARG A 275 47.44 16.20 -18.93
CA ARG A 275 47.78 17.58 -18.56
C ARG A 275 48.05 17.70 -17.06
N ASN A 276 48.93 18.62 -16.71
CA ASN A 276 49.08 19.09 -15.34
C ASN A 276 47.80 19.81 -14.91
N SER A 277 47.38 19.59 -13.67
CA SER A 277 46.32 20.35 -13.03
C SER A 277 46.72 20.67 -11.60
N ARG A 278 46.04 21.63 -10.97
CA ARG A 278 46.27 22.00 -9.57
C ARG A 278 46.22 20.80 -8.60
N ASN A 279 45.45 19.77 -8.95
CA ASN A 279 45.20 18.63 -8.05
C ASN A 279 45.96 17.35 -8.45
N ARG A 280 46.69 17.33 -9.58
CA ARG A 280 47.50 16.17 -10.01
C ARG A 280 48.47 16.53 -11.16
N PRO A 281 49.72 16.04 -11.16
CA PRO A 281 50.64 16.19 -12.28
C PRO A 281 50.29 15.25 -13.45
N ALA A 282 50.79 15.59 -14.64
CA ALA A 282 50.69 14.78 -15.85
C ALA A 282 51.40 13.43 -15.64
N GLY A 283 50.87 12.37 -16.26
CA GLY A 283 51.32 10.99 -16.06
C GLY A 283 50.68 10.26 -14.86
N THR A 284 50.03 10.97 -13.93
CA THR A 284 49.29 10.32 -12.83
C THR A 284 48.20 9.41 -13.39
N MET A 285 48.13 8.15 -12.98
CA MET A 285 47.07 7.22 -13.39
C MET A 285 45.71 7.67 -12.84
N VAL A 286 44.77 7.98 -13.74
CA VAL A 286 43.42 8.44 -13.42
C VAL A 286 42.41 7.40 -13.86
N THR A 287 41.47 7.10 -12.97
CA THR A 287 40.30 6.31 -13.32
C THR A 287 39.34 7.15 -14.14
N THR A 288 39.17 6.78 -15.41
CA THR A 288 38.22 7.39 -16.35
C THR A 288 37.05 6.46 -16.62
N LEU A 289 35.86 7.03 -16.79
CA LEU A 289 34.67 6.28 -17.18
C LEU A 289 34.81 5.75 -18.60
N VAL A 290 34.40 4.51 -18.82
CA VAL A 290 34.40 3.88 -20.14
C VAL A 290 32.96 3.87 -20.67
N ASN A 291 32.79 4.17 -21.95
CA ASN A 291 31.49 3.99 -22.59
C ASN A 291 31.23 2.51 -22.80
N VAL A 292 30.04 2.03 -22.41
CA VAL A 292 29.73 0.59 -22.47
C VAL A 292 29.17 0.26 -23.85
N ASP A 293 29.95 -0.46 -24.64
CA ASP A 293 29.53 -1.07 -25.89
C ASP A 293 29.51 -2.60 -25.76
N GLY A 294 29.07 -3.30 -26.81
CA GLY A 294 28.98 -4.76 -26.81
C GLY A 294 30.34 -5.45 -26.61
N ALA A 295 31.44 -4.86 -27.11
CA ALA A 295 32.78 -5.41 -26.95
C ALA A 295 33.28 -5.31 -25.51
N THR A 296 33.12 -4.13 -24.88
CA THR A 296 33.45 -3.89 -23.47
C THR A 296 32.60 -4.77 -22.56
N TYR A 297 31.30 -4.91 -22.86
CA TYR A 297 30.42 -5.78 -22.09
C TYR A 297 30.87 -7.25 -22.17
N ARG A 298 31.16 -7.74 -23.38
CA ARG A 298 31.67 -9.10 -23.61
C ARG A 298 32.99 -9.35 -22.89
N ASP A 299 33.93 -8.40 -22.92
CA ASP A 299 35.19 -8.48 -22.19
C ASP A 299 34.97 -8.65 -20.69
N TYR A 300 34.08 -7.83 -20.11
CA TYR A 300 33.75 -7.92 -18.68
C TYR A 300 33.13 -9.27 -18.33
N VAL A 301 32.23 -9.79 -19.17
CA VAL A 301 31.63 -11.11 -18.94
C VAL A 301 32.70 -12.20 -18.97
N LEU A 302 33.51 -12.25 -20.01
CA LEU A 302 34.50 -13.31 -20.21
C LEU A 302 35.65 -13.25 -19.19
N ASN A 303 36.18 -12.07 -18.92
CA ASN A 303 37.41 -11.90 -18.15
C ASN A 303 37.17 -11.56 -16.68
N LYS A 304 35.94 -11.21 -16.28
CA LYS A 304 35.61 -10.87 -14.88
C LYS A 304 34.48 -11.71 -14.32
N VAL A 305 33.34 -11.76 -15.01
CA VAL A 305 32.14 -12.44 -14.50
C VAL A 305 32.32 -13.94 -14.47
N VAL A 306 32.69 -14.57 -15.60
CA VAL A 306 32.83 -16.03 -15.71
C VAL A 306 33.84 -16.59 -14.71
N PRO A 307 35.05 -16.00 -14.54
CA PRO A 307 35.98 -16.42 -13.49
C PRO A 307 35.37 -16.36 -12.09
N ALA A 308 34.67 -15.27 -11.76
CA ALA A 308 34.04 -15.10 -10.45
C ALA A 308 32.88 -16.08 -10.21
N ILE A 309 32.11 -16.43 -11.25
CA ILE A 309 31.10 -17.50 -11.16
C ILE A 309 31.79 -18.82 -10.81
N LYS A 310 32.86 -19.20 -11.52
CA LYS A 310 33.58 -20.46 -11.26
C LYS A 310 34.18 -20.54 -9.86
N GLU A 311 34.60 -19.40 -9.32
CA GLU A 311 35.16 -19.26 -7.97
C GLU A 311 34.09 -19.36 -6.88
N LYS A 312 33.00 -18.58 -7.02
CA LYS A 312 32.07 -18.32 -5.90
C LYS A 312 30.72 -19.01 -6.02
N PHE A 313 30.26 -19.36 -7.21
CA PHE A 313 28.92 -19.90 -7.40
C PHE A 313 28.89 -21.40 -7.05
N PRO A 314 28.07 -21.82 -6.07
CA PRO A 314 27.96 -23.22 -5.68
C PRO A 314 27.13 -23.97 -6.73
N SER A 315 27.77 -24.58 -7.71
CA SER A 315 27.10 -25.49 -8.65
C SER A 315 27.85 -26.80 -8.76
N VAL A 316 27.08 -27.90 -8.80
CA VAL A 316 27.59 -29.28 -8.95
C VAL A 316 28.28 -29.44 -10.32
N SER A 317 27.77 -28.74 -11.33
CA SER A 317 28.41 -28.62 -12.64
C SER A 317 28.85 -27.18 -12.84
N LYS A 318 30.15 -26.88 -12.69
CA LYS A 318 30.72 -25.54 -12.96
C LYS A 318 30.78 -25.21 -14.46
N ARG A 319 29.76 -25.59 -15.23
CA ARG A 319 29.58 -25.20 -16.64
C ARG A 319 28.99 -23.79 -16.63
N VAL A 320 29.75 -22.83 -17.18
CA VAL A 320 29.41 -21.42 -17.29
C VAL A 320 29.46 -21.05 -18.77
#